data_AF-A0A078LFB4-F1
#
_entry.id   AF-A0A078LFB4-F1
#
_cell.length_a   1.000
_cell.length_b   1.000
_cell.length_c   1.000
_cell.angle_alpha   90.00
_cell.angle_beta   90.00
_cell.angle_gamma   90.00
#
_symmetry.space_group_name_H-M   'P 1'
#
loop_
_entity.id
_entity.type
_entity.pdbx_description
1 polymer ?
#
loop_
_entity_poly.entity_id
_entity_poly.type
_entity_poly.pdbx_seq_one_letter_code
_entity_poly.pdbx_strand_id
1 'polypeptide(L)'
;MQPDLHSRTLAAHTLQQFRILSPLTHCMTNDVVQNFTANTLLASGASPAMVIEPEEARQFAAIASALLINVGTLTRSRAEAMRAATEQAHIAKTP
;
A
#
# COMPACT_ATOMS: atom_id res chain seq x y z
N MET A 1 13.93 -29.74 11.17
CA MET A 1 12.65 -29.07 10.85
C MET A 1 12.70 -28.66 9.40
N GLN A 2 12.14 -29.45 8.48
CA GLN A 2 12.10 -29.08 7.06
C GLN A 2 11.12 -27.90 6.90
N PRO A 3 11.54 -26.76 6.34
CA PRO A 3 10.62 -25.68 6.00
C PRO A 3 9.60 -26.23 5.00
N ASP A 4 8.31 -26.05 5.29
CA ASP A 4 7.21 -26.57 4.47
C ASP A 4 7.39 -26.17 2.99
N LEU A 5 7.58 -27.16 2.11
CA LEU A 5 7.76 -26.93 0.68
C LEU A 5 6.51 -26.30 0.04
N HIS A 6 5.31 -26.57 0.57
CA HIS A 6 4.07 -25.99 0.04
C HIS A 6 4.04 -24.48 0.24
N SER A 7 4.58 -23.99 1.36
CA SER A 7 4.72 -22.56 1.65
C SER A 7 5.60 -21.84 0.63
N ARG A 8 6.68 -22.49 0.16
CA ARG A 8 7.62 -21.90 -0.81
C ARG A 8 7.02 -21.76 -2.21
N THR A 9 6.32 -22.78 -2.68
CA THR A 9 5.67 -22.75 -4.00
C THR A 9 4.58 -21.67 -4.04
N LEU A 10 3.77 -21.57 -2.99
CA LEU A 10 2.76 -20.53 -2.88
C LEU A 10 3.39 -19.14 -2.88
N ALA A 11 4.46 -18.92 -2.09
CA ALA A 11 5.16 -17.64 -2.06
C ALA A 11 5.73 -17.24 -3.43
N ALA A 12 6.36 -18.17 -4.14
CA ALA A 12 6.88 -17.93 -5.49
C ALA A 12 5.75 -17.56 -6.48
N HIS A 13 4.64 -18.30 -6.44
CA HIS A 13 3.47 -18.03 -7.28
C HIS A 13 2.85 -16.65 -6.97
N THR A 14 2.65 -16.32 -5.69
CA THR A 14 2.10 -15.03 -5.27
C THR A 14 3.00 -13.87 -5.70
N LEU A 15 4.33 -13.99 -5.52
CA LEU A 15 5.27 -12.96 -5.96
C LEU A 15 5.27 -12.79 -7.48
N GLN A 16 5.16 -13.89 -8.23
CA GLN A 16 5.03 -13.82 -9.69
C GLN A 16 3.75 -13.08 -10.10
N GLN A 17 2.60 -13.40 -9.49
CA GLN A 17 1.33 -12.72 -9.75
C GLN A 17 1.42 -11.23 -9.38
N PHE A 18 2.02 -10.90 -8.24
CA PHE A 18 2.23 -9.52 -7.79
C PHE A 18 3.05 -8.70 -8.80
N ARG A 19 4.12 -9.29 -9.36
CA ARG A 19 4.95 -8.65 -10.40
C ARG A 19 4.21 -8.46 -11.72
N ILE A 20 3.37 -9.42 -12.13
CA ILE A 20 2.57 -9.31 -13.36
C ILE A 20 1.52 -8.20 -13.23
N LEU A 21 0.83 -8.14 -12.09
CA LEU A 21 -0.21 -7.14 -11.84
C LEU A 21 0.36 -5.73 -11.62
N SER A 22 1.60 -5.64 -11.11
CA SER A 22 2.28 -4.39 -10.77
C SER A 22 1.38 -3.38 -10.03
N PRO A 23 0.80 -3.77 -8.87
CA PRO A 23 -0.29 -3.01 -8.26
C PRO A 23 0.15 -1.59 -7.89
N LEU A 24 -0.72 -0.62 -8.18
CA LEU A 24 -0.57 0.76 -7.74
C LEU A 24 -0.97 0.86 -6.26
N THR A 25 0.00 1.02 -5.37
CA THR A 25 -0.24 1.03 -3.92
C THR A 25 -0.19 2.46 -3.40
N HIS A 26 -1.31 2.96 -2.87
CA HIS A 26 -1.37 4.24 -2.17
C HIS A 26 -0.78 4.08 -0.76
N CYS A 27 0.36 4.69 -0.51
CA CYS A 27 1.09 4.58 0.75
C CYS A 27 0.93 5.83 1.61
N MET A 28 0.05 5.78 2.62
CA MET A 28 -0.02 6.77 3.69
C MET A 28 0.74 6.22 4.91
N THR A 29 2.07 6.40 4.91
CA THR A 29 2.97 5.81 5.91
C THR A 29 3.63 6.84 6.82
N ASN A 30 4.41 6.36 7.79
CA ASN A 30 5.19 7.22 8.68
C ASN A 30 6.46 7.76 8.00
N ASP A 31 6.97 8.88 8.52
CA ASP A 31 8.05 9.64 7.89
C ASP A 31 9.40 8.90 7.93
N VAL A 32 9.56 7.96 8.87
CA VAL A 32 10.79 7.17 9.05
C VAL A 32 10.96 6.14 7.94
N VAL A 33 9.87 5.59 7.40
CA VAL A 33 9.94 4.44 6.48
C VAL A 33 9.52 4.73 5.05
N GLN A 34 9.15 5.97 4.70
CA GLN A 34 8.62 6.30 3.36
C GLN A 34 9.48 5.74 2.22
N ASN A 35 10.78 6.05 2.20
CA ASN A 35 11.70 5.61 1.15
C ASN A 35 11.91 4.09 1.16
N PHE A 36 11.99 3.47 2.34
CA PHE A 36 12.19 2.03 2.44
C PHE A 36 10.94 1.27 1.95
N THR A 37 9.75 1.73 2.32
CA THR A 37 8.48 1.18 1.81
C THR A 37 8.39 1.34 0.30
N ALA A 38 8.72 2.52 -0.25
CA ALA A 38 8.73 2.76 -1.70
C ALA A 38 9.64 1.76 -2.43
N ASN A 39 10.91 1.69 -2.00
CA ASN A 39 11.91 0.86 -2.63
C ASN A 39 11.60 -0.64 -2.49
N THR A 40 11.00 -1.06 -1.38
CA THR A 40 10.56 -2.45 -1.19
C THR A 40 9.43 -2.82 -2.15
N LEU A 41 8.45 -1.94 -2.34
CA LEU A 41 7.37 -2.14 -3.31
C LEU A 41 7.91 -2.18 -4.74
N LEU A 42 8.78 -1.23 -5.11
CA LEU A 42 9.45 -1.21 -6.41
C LEU A 42 10.27 -2.48 -6.66
N ALA A 43 11.10 -2.90 -5.71
CA ALA A 43 11.89 -4.14 -5.82
C ALA A 43 11.01 -5.40 -5.92
N SER A 44 9.81 -5.35 -5.34
CA SER A 44 8.82 -6.43 -5.44
C SER A 44 8.03 -6.40 -6.75
N GLY A 45 8.10 -5.31 -7.54
CA GLY A 45 7.44 -5.14 -8.83
C GLY A 45 6.14 -4.32 -8.79
N ALA A 46 5.81 -3.67 -7.68
CA ALA A 46 4.66 -2.77 -7.55
C ALA A 46 5.01 -1.31 -7.85
N SER A 47 3.98 -0.47 -7.92
CA SER A 47 4.09 0.97 -8.11
C SER A 47 3.64 1.71 -6.83
N PRO A 48 4.55 2.22 -5.99
CA PRO A 48 4.18 3.00 -4.81
C PRO A 48 3.79 4.45 -5.17
N ALA A 49 2.81 5.01 -4.46
CA ALA A 49 2.45 6.43 -4.55
C ALA A 49 2.13 7.02 -3.17
N MET A 50 2.79 8.12 -2.81
CA MET A 50 2.66 8.79 -1.51
C MET A 50 1.83 10.07 -1.66
N VAL A 51 0.51 9.96 -1.57
CA VAL A 51 -0.42 11.09 -1.66
C VAL A 51 -0.97 11.39 -0.26
N ILE A 52 -0.74 12.61 0.24
CA ILE A 52 -0.99 12.99 1.64
C ILE A 52 -1.93 14.18 1.82
N GLU A 53 -2.20 14.96 0.77
CA GLU A 53 -3.19 16.03 0.80
C GLU A 53 -4.60 15.39 0.90
N PRO A 54 -5.47 15.79 1.84
CA PRO A 54 -6.75 15.10 2.07
C PRO A 54 -7.66 14.91 0.85
N GLU A 55 -7.82 15.91 -0.01
CA GLU A 55 -8.68 15.83 -1.19
C GLU A 55 -8.07 14.91 -2.25
N GLU A 56 -6.77 15.05 -2.52
CA GLU A 56 -6.04 14.19 -3.44
C GLU A 56 -5.98 12.75 -2.92
N ALA A 57 -5.71 12.54 -1.63
CA ALA A 57 -5.63 11.22 -1.01
C ALA A 57 -6.97 10.49 -1.08
N ARG A 58 -8.08 11.20 -0.86
CA ARG A 58 -9.42 10.66 -1.07
C ARG A 58 -9.60 10.21 -2.51
N GLN A 59 -9.36 11.08 -3.48
CA GLN A 59 -9.53 10.75 -4.91
C GLN A 59 -8.63 9.59 -5.34
N PHE A 60 -7.37 9.60 -4.90
CA PHE A 60 -6.36 8.63 -5.29
C PHE A 60 -6.65 7.24 -4.72
N ALA A 61 -7.22 7.14 -3.51
CA ALA A 61 -7.61 5.87 -2.90
C ALA A 61 -8.64 5.09 -3.73
N ALA A 62 -9.50 5.79 -4.50
CA ALA A 62 -10.45 5.15 -5.41
C ALA A 62 -9.80 4.56 -6.68
N ILE A 63 -8.59 5.03 -7.02
CA ILE A 63 -7.86 4.67 -8.25
C ILE A 63 -6.81 3.58 -7.95
N ALA A 64 -6.25 3.61 -6.74
CA ALA A 64 -5.22 2.67 -6.32
C ALA A 64 -5.73 1.22 -6.29
N SER A 65 -4.83 0.27 -6.49
CA SER A 65 -5.10 -1.17 -6.34
C SER A 65 -5.19 -1.59 -4.87
N ALA A 66 -4.57 -0.83 -3.97
CA ALA A 66 -4.60 -1.04 -2.52
C ALA A 66 -4.24 0.26 -1.77
N LEU A 67 -4.74 0.39 -0.54
CA LEU A 67 -4.42 1.48 0.38
C LEU A 67 -3.66 0.96 1.61
N LEU A 68 -2.46 1.51 1.86
CA LEU A 68 -1.69 1.28 3.08
C LEU A 68 -1.83 2.46 4.04
N ILE A 69 -2.32 2.18 5.25
CA ILE A 69 -2.35 3.12 6.38
C ILE A 69 -1.33 2.69 7.43
N ASN A 70 -0.35 3.53 7.73
CA ASN A 70 0.59 3.34 8.83
C ASN A 70 0.69 4.61 9.69
N VAL A 71 0.34 4.46 10.96
CA VAL A 71 0.16 5.55 11.95
C VAL A 71 1.41 5.80 12.82
N GLY A 72 2.58 5.29 12.44
CA GLY A 72 3.80 5.35 13.27
C GLY A 72 4.28 6.76 13.64
N THR A 73 4.04 7.77 12.79
CA THR A 73 4.28 9.19 13.06
C THR A 73 3.00 10.01 12.80
N LEU A 74 1.89 9.63 13.44
CA LEU A 74 0.59 10.25 13.19
C LEU A 74 0.56 11.72 13.65
N THR A 75 0.00 12.59 12.82
CA THR A 75 -0.39 13.97 13.18
C THR A 75 -1.89 14.13 12.94
N ARG A 76 -2.50 15.19 13.48
CA ARG A 76 -3.94 15.46 13.26
C ARG A 76 -4.29 15.61 11.78
N SER A 77 -3.49 16.38 11.03
CA SER A 77 -3.69 16.57 9.59
C SER A 77 -3.54 15.26 8.79
N ARG A 78 -2.53 14.44 9.12
CA ARG A 78 -2.36 13.10 8.51
C ARG A 78 -3.53 12.18 8.85
N ALA A 79 -4.07 12.24 10.07
CA ALA A 79 -5.22 11.44 10.47
C ALA A 79 -6.49 11.80 9.69
N GLU A 80 -6.71 13.09 9.40
CA GLU A 80 -7.83 13.57 8.58
C GLU A 80 -7.71 13.07 7.14
N ALA A 81 -6.53 13.19 6.53
CA ALA A 81 -6.27 12.66 5.19
C ALA A 81 -6.45 11.12 5.13
N MET A 82 -5.89 10.39 6.11
CA MET A 82 -5.98 8.93 6.19
C MET A 82 -7.43 8.46 6.32
N ARG A 83 -8.26 9.19 7.09
CA ARG A 83 -9.68 8.88 7.23
C ARG A 83 -10.41 9.07 5.90
N ALA A 84 -10.19 10.19 5.22
CA ALA A 84 -10.80 10.47 3.92
C ALA A 84 -10.41 9.41 2.86
N ALA A 85 -9.14 9.02 2.81
CA ALA A 85 -8.67 7.95 1.93
C ALA A 85 -9.31 6.59 2.27
N THR A 86 -9.40 6.23 3.56
CA THR A 86 -9.99 4.96 4.00
C THR A 86 -11.48 4.87 3.68
N GLU A 87 -12.23 5.94 3.92
CA GLU A 87 -13.66 6.01 3.58
C GLU A 87 -13.88 5.82 2.08
N GLN A 88 -13.05 6.47 1.25
CA GLN A 88 -13.17 6.34 -0.20
C GLN A 88 -12.71 4.97 -0.72
N ALA A 89 -11.63 4.40 -0.17
CA ALA A 89 -11.18 3.05 -0.50
C ALA A 89 -12.29 2.02 -0.20
N HIS A 90 -12.97 2.16 0.94
CA HIS A 90 -14.11 1.31 1.30
C HIS A 90 -15.24 1.39 0.26
N ILE A 91 -15.62 2.60 -0.16
CA ILE A 91 -16.65 2.81 -1.19
C ILE A 91 -16.23 2.20 -2.54
N ALA A 92 -14.98 2.40 -2.93
CA ALA A 92 -14.42 1.90 -4.20
C ALA A 92 -14.09 0.40 -4.18
N LYS A 93 -14.14 -0.25 -3.01
CA LYS A 93 -13.67 -1.63 -2.77
C LYS A 93 -12.18 -1.80 -3.07
N THR A 94 -11.41 -0.75 -2.89
CA THR A 94 -9.95 -0.82 -2.83
C THR A 94 -9.57 -1.44 -1.49
N PRO A 95 -8.87 -2.59 -1.47
CA PRO A 95 -8.46 -3.25 -0.23
C PRO A 95 -7.42 -2.44 0.55
#